data_AF-H2ZGE5-F1
#
_entry.id   AF-H2ZGE5-F1
#
_cell.length_a   1.000
_cell.length_b   1.000
_cell.length_c   1.000
_cell.angle_alpha   90.00
_cell.angle_beta   90.00
_cell.angle_gamma   90.00
#
_symmetry.space_group_name_H-M   'P 1'
#
loop_
_entity.id
_entity.type
_entity.pdbx_description
1 polymer ?
#
loop_
_entity_poly.entity_id
_entity_poly.type
_entity_poly.pdbx_seq_one_letter_code
_entity_poly.pdbx_strand_id
1 'polypeptide(L)'
;MIRNPKDQAVSWSHFAPRIPNNSDAYNEMFPKDWNKFLRSYMAGEQFVSTKPGEWYPDHILSWYKHRNDENVMFVYYEDLIKDFKSTVQRVAKFVNTKLLNEDIDQIANETSFASMKNQPQLH
;
A
#
# COMPACT_ATOMS: atom_id res chain seq x y z
N MET A 1 1.97 -5.07 -3.79
CA MET A 1 1.09 -5.44 -2.66
C MET A 1 -0.36 -5.17 -3.04
N ILE A 2 -1.27 -6.09 -2.73
CA ILE A 2 -2.71 -5.95 -2.94
C ILE A 2 -3.38 -5.69 -1.59
N ARG A 3 -4.39 -4.84 -1.57
CA ARG A 3 -5.27 -4.57 -0.44
C ARG A 3 -6.70 -4.47 -0.96
N ASN A 4 -7.69 -4.75 -0.13
CA ASN A 4 -9.07 -4.45 -0.46
C ASN A 4 -9.23 -3.00 -0.98
N PRO A 5 -9.79 -2.78 -2.18
CA PRO A 5 -9.93 -1.44 -2.77
C PRO A 5 -10.69 -0.45 -1.87
N LYS A 6 -11.64 -0.93 -1.07
CA LYS A 6 -12.40 -0.09 -0.13
C LYS A 6 -11.50 0.46 0.98
N ASP A 7 -10.68 -0.42 1.56
CA ASP A 7 -9.75 -0.05 2.63
C ASP A 7 -8.61 0.83 2.09
N GLN A 8 -8.22 0.61 0.83
CA GLN A 8 -7.28 1.46 0.10
C GLN A 8 -7.82 2.88 -0.09
N ALA A 9 -9.07 3.03 -0.54
CA ALA A 9 -9.71 4.33 -0.72
C ALA A 9 -9.77 5.13 0.60
N VAL A 10 -10.21 4.49 1.70
CA VAL A 10 -10.24 5.11 3.03
C VAL A 10 -8.84 5.50 3.50
N SER A 11 -7.84 4.67 3.23
CA SER A 11 -6.45 4.98 3.56
C SER A 11 -5.97 6.26 2.85
N TRP A 12 -6.25 6.38 1.56
CA TRP A 12 -5.87 7.56 0.77
C TRP A 12 -6.60 8.83 1.17
N SER A 13 -7.90 8.76 1.52
CA SER A 13 -8.65 9.94 1.96
C SER A 13 -8.10 10.54 3.27
N HIS A 14 -7.49 9.72 4.12
CA HIS A 14 -6.84 10.19 5.34
C HIS A 14 -5.37 10.57 5.15
N PHE A 15 -4.68 9.93 4.19
CA PHE A 15 -3.26 10.14 3.94
C PHE A 15 -2.98 11.38 3.09
N ALA A 16 -3.65 11.52 1.94
CA ALA A 16 -3.35 12.59 0.99
C ALA A 16 -3.41 14.00 1.60
N PRO A 17 -4.43 14.37 2.42
CA PRO A 17 -4.48 15.70 3.02
C PRO A 17 -3.34 16.01 4.01
N ARG A 18 -2.56 15.00 4.43
CA ARG A 18 -1.40 15.17 5.33
C ARG A 18 -0.09 15.40 4.57
N ILE A 19 -0.07 15.20 3.25
CA ILE A 19 1.08 15.54 2.43
C ILE A 19 1.14 17.07 2.35
N PRO A 20 2.27 17.72 2.69
CA PRO A 20 2.40 19.17 2.60
C PRO A 20 2.48 19.62 1.14
N ASN A 21 1.31 19.72 0.50
CA ASN A 21 1.12 20.26 -0.84
C ASN A 21 -0.21 21.04 -0.86
N ASN A 22 -0.12 22.34 -1.08
CA ASN A 22 -1.24 23.27 -1.05
C ASN A 22 -1.65 23.78 -2.43
N SER A 23 -1.15 23.18 -3.51
CA SER A 23 -1.55 23.55 -4.87
C SER A 23 -3.03 23.23 -5.12
N ASP A 24 -3.70 24.08 -5.91
CA ASP A 24 -5.11 23.88 -6.29
C ASP A 24 -5.30 22.54 -7.00
N ALA A 25 -4.37 22.18 -7.90
CA ALA A 25 -4.36 20.89 -8.59
C ALA A 25 -4.33 19.71 -7.62
N TYR A 26 -3.57 19.78 -6.53
CA TYR A 26 -3.52 18.71 -5.53
C TYR A 26 -4.84 18.61 -4.75
N ASN A 27 -5.41 19.76 -4.35
CA ASN A 27 -6.69 19.81 -3.65
C ASN A 27 -7.86 19.33 -4.52
N GLU A 28 -7.78 19.51 -5.84
CA GLU A 28 -8.76 18.99 -6.80
C GLU A 28 -8.67 17.47 -6.95
N MET A 29 -7.45 16.91 -7.00
CA MET A 29 -7.23 15.46 -7.05
C MET A 29 -7.65 14.77 -5.75
N PHE A 30 -7.41 15.40 -4.61
CA PHE A 30 -7.69 14.84 -3.28
C PHE A 30 -8.69 15.73 -2.51
N PRO A 31 -9.95 15.80 -2.95
CA PRO A 31 -10.94 16.65 -2.31
C PRO A 31 -11.23 16.15 -0.89
N LYS A 32 -11.45 17.09 0.03
CA LYS A 32 -11.75 16.79 1.44
C LYS A 32 -13.11 16.13 1.66
N ASP A 33 -14.06 16.36 0.76
CA ASP A 33 -15.36 15.70 0.78
C ASP A 33 -15.22 14.23 0.36
N TRP A 34 -15.69 13.31 1.21
CA TRP A 34 -15.57 11.87 0.98
C TRP A 34 -16.25 11.42 -0.31
N ASN A 35 -17.46 11.92 -0.59
CA ASN A 35 -18.21 11.48 -1.76
C ASN A 35 -17.56 11.96 -3.06
N LYS A 36 -17.05 13.21 -3.08
CA LYS A 36 -16.28 13.76 -4.20
C LYS A 36 -14.97 12.99 -4.37
N PHE A 37 -14.26 12.71 -3.28
CA PHE A 37 -13.02 11.92 -3.29
C PHE A 37 -13.26 10.54 -3.88
N LEU A 38 -14.27 9.81 -3.39
CA LEU A 38 -14.51 8.44 -3.83
C LEU A 38 -14.87 8.38 -5.31
N ARG A 39 -15.69 9.30 -5.81
CA ARG A 39 -16.00 9.40 -7.24
C ARG A 39 -14.75 9.66 -8.08
N SER A 40 -13.97 10.66 -7.70
CA SER A 40 -12.72 11.04 -8.38
C SER A 40 -11.70 9.90 -8.38
N TYR A 41 -11.54 9.22 -7.23
CA TYR A 41 -10.68 8.06 -7.05
C TYR A 41 -11.08 6.90 -7.97
N MET A 42 -12.36 6.55 -8.04
CA MET A 42 -12.85 5.48 -8.92
C MET A 42 -12.83 5.87 -10.40
N ALA A 43 -12.84 7.16 -10.72
CA ALA A 43 -12.69 7.68 -12.08
C ALA A 43 -11.23 7.73 -12.56
N GLY A 44 -10.26 7.41 -11.70
CA GLY A 44 -8.84 7.47 -12.07
C GLY A 44 -8.33 8.91 -12.26
N GLU A 45 -8.95 9.87 -11.59
CA GLU A 45 -8.56 11.29 -11.64
C GLU A 45 -7.39 11.60 -10.67
N GLN A 46 -6.93 10.60 -9.91
CA GLN A 46 -5.77 10.69 -9.02
C GLN A 46 -4.51 10.12 -9.68
N PHE A 47 -3.98 10.84 -10.66
CA PHE A 47 -2.84 10.44 -11.49
C PHE A 47 -1.47 10.55 -10.79
N VAL A 48 -1.42 10.35 -9.47
CA VAL A 48 -0.17 10.32 -8.67
C VAL A 48 0.46 8.92 -8.70
N SER A 49 -0.34 7.87 -8.84
CA SER A 49 0.11 6.47 -8.73
C SER A 49 -0.42 5.55 -9.82
N THR A 50 -1.35 6.05 -10.64
CA THR A 50 -1.97 5.34 -11.76
C THR A 50 -1.98 6.24 -12.99
N LYS A 51 -2.15 5.67 -14.18
CA LYS A 51 -2.32 6.47 -15.40
C LYS A 51 -3.66 7.21 -15.36
N PRO A 52 -3.80 8.34 -16.07
CA PRO A 52 -5.09 9.02 -16.16
C PRO A 52 -6.20 8.06 -16.60
N GLY A 53 -7.31 8.02 -15.84
CA GLY A 53 -8.45 7.14 -16.10
C GLY A 53 -8.29 5.70 -15.57
N GLU A 54 -7.12 5.33 -15.05
CA GLU A 54 -6.92 4.07 -14.33
C GLU A 54 -7.06 4.32 -12.83
N TRP A 55 -7.79 3.46 -12.12
CA TRP A 55 -7.85 3.47 -10.66
C TRP A 55 -7.23 2.20 -10.09
N TYR A 56 -7.25 2.07 -8.76
CA TYR A 56 -6.46 1.07 -8.05
C TYR A 56 -6.58 -0.38 -8.59
N PRO A 57 -7.79 -0.92 -8.90
CA PRO A 57 -7.91 -2.24 -9.49
C PRO A 57 -7.24 -2.38 -10.86
N ASP A 58 -7.24 -1.35 -11.71
CA ASP A 58 -6.56 -1.41 -13.01
C ASP A 58 -5.06 -1.59 -12.85
N HIS A 59 -4.47 -0.89 -11.86
CA HIS A 59 -3.07 -1.08 -11.49
C HIS A 59 -2.81 -2.52 -11.05
N ILE A 60 -3.68 -3.11 -10.21
CA ILE A 60 -3.54 -4.51 -9.79
C ILE A 60 -3.66 -5.46 -10.99
N LEU A 61 -4.65 -5.26 -11.87
CA LEU A 61 -4.86 -6.09 -13.06
C LEU A 61 -3.68 -5.99 -14.04
N SER A 62 -3.03 -4.83 -14.13
CA SER A 62 -1.83 -4.65 -14.96
C SER A 62 -0.70 -5.57 -14.50
N TRP A 63 -0.45 -5.64 -13.19
CA TRP A 63 0.54 -6.53 -12.57
C TRP A 63 0.08 -7.98 -12.53
N TYR A 64 -1.22 -8.25 -12.41
CA TYR A 64 -1.75 -9.62 -12.28
C TYR A 64 -1.45 -10.51 -13.50
N LYS A 65 -1.18 -9.88 -14.65
CA LYS A 65 -0.67 -10.55 -15.86
C LYS A 65 0.68 -11.24 -15.62
N HIS A 66 1.49 -10.69 -14.72
CA HIS A 66 2.82 -11.16 -14.34
C HIS A 66 2.84 -12.07 -13.11
N ARG A 67 1.69 -12.52 -12.61
CA ARG A 67 1.60 -13.29 -11.35
C ARG A 67 2.34 -14.63 -11.35
N ASN A 68 2.72 -15.12 -12.52
CA ASN A 68 3.47 -16.36 -12.69
C ASN A 68 4.95 -16.11 -13.03
N ASP A 69 5.38 -14.84 -13.14
CA ASP A 69 6.76 -14.49 -13.43
C ASP A 69 7.61 -14.78 -12.18
N GLU A 70 8.76 -15.44 -12.33
CA GLU A 70 9.59 -15.90 -11.20
C GLU A 70 10.09 -14.76 -10.31
N ASN A 71 10.18 -13.55 -10.86
CA ASN A 71 10.62 -12.34 -10.20
C ASN A 71 9.47 -11.44 -9.72
N VAL A 72 8.23 -11.94 -9.70
CA VAL A 72 7.05 -11.21 -9.20
C VAL A 72 6.37 -11.99 -8.08
N MET A 73 6.20 -11.36 -6.92
CA MET A 73 5.43 -11.92 -5.81
C MET A 73 4.31 -10.97 -5.38
N PHE A 74 3.10 -11.51 -5.38
CA PHE A 74 1.95 -10.85 -4.77
C PHE A 74 1.93 -11.06 -3.26
N VAL A 75 1.83 -9.95 -2.54
CA VAL A 75 1.61 -9.92 -1.09
C VAL A 75 0.28 -9.23 -0.84
N TYR A 76 -0.59 -9.87 -0.07
CA TYR A 76 -1.86 -9.28 0.35
C TYR A 76 -1.68 -8.62 1.71
N TYR A 77 -2.20 -7.40 1.86
CA TYR A 77 -2.15 -6.67 3.10
C TYR A 77 -2.90 -7.41 4.23
N GLU A 78 -3.98 -8.09 3.87
CA GLU A 78 -4.80 -8.87 4.78
C GLU A 78 -4.05 -10.12 5.30
N ASP A 79 -3.16 -10.72 4.49
CA ASP A 79 -2.28 -11.81 4.93
C ASP A 79 -1.28 -11.32 5.98
N LEU A 80 -0.73 -10.11 5.81
CA LEU A 80 0.19 -9.50 6.78
C LEU A 80 -0.47 -9.27 8.14
N ILE A 81 -1.77 -8.96 8.16
CA ILE A 81 -2.53 -8.81 9.41
C ILE A 81 -2.87 -10.18 10.02
N LYS A 82 -3.27 -11.14 9.18
CA LYS A 82 -3.74 -12.45 9.64
C LYS A 82 -2.62 -13.34 10.14
N ASP A 83 -1.51 -13.42 9.39
CA ASP A 83 -0.33 -14.22 9.72
C ASP A 83 0.94 -13.52 9.21
N PHE A 84 1.41 -12.58 10.02
CA PHE A 84 2.58 -11.78 9.71
C PHE A 84 3.84 -12.63 9.52
N LYS A 85 4.11 -13.57 10.44
CA LYS A 85 5.34 -14.37 10.45
C LYS A 85 5.44 -15.26 9.21
N SER A 86 4.37 -15.96 8.87
CA SER A 86 4.34 -16.79 7.65
C SER A 86 4.52 -15.94 6.39
N THR A 87 3.90 -14.76 6.34
CA THR A 87 4.04 -13.84 5.21
C THR A 87 5.48 -13.33 5.06
N VAL A 88 6.15 -12.96 6.17
CA VAL A 88 7.56 -12.55 6.16
C VAL A 88 8.48 -13.69 5.72
N GLN A 89 8.25 -14.91 6.19
CA GLN A 89 9.01 -16.09 5.74
C GLN A 89 8.86 -16.31 4.22
N ARG A 90 7.64 -16.15 3.68
CA ARG A 90 7.37 -16.23 2.25
C ARG A 90 8.14 -15.16 1.47
N VAL A 91 8.16 -13.92 1.97
CA VAL A 91 8.93 -12.81 1.38
C VAL A 91 10.42 -13.11 1.39
N ALA A 92 10.97 -13.53 2.53
CA ALA A 92 12.39 -13.87 2.67
C ALA A 92 12.81 -14.99 1.71
N LYS A 93 12.01 -16.04 1.59
CA LYS A 93 12.25 -17.12 0.63
C LYS A 93 12.27 -16.60 -0.81
N PHE A 94 11.35 -15.71 -1.17
CA PHE A 94 11.29 -15.12 -2.51
C PHE A 94 12.51 -14.26 -2.86
N VAL A 95 13.04 -13.49 -1.90
CA VAL A 95 14.27 -12.70 -2.10
C VAL A 95 15.56 -13.48 -1.83
N ASN A 96 15.47 -14.81 -1.65
CA ASN A 96 16.59 -15.71 -1.35
C ASN A 96 17.37 -15.36 -0.06
N THR A 97 16.68 -14.81 0.94
CA THR A 97 17.25 -14.48 2.26
C THR A 97 16.88 -15.56 3.27
N LYS A 98 17.88 -16.01 4.04
CA LYS A 98 17.65 -16.89 5.20
C LYS A 98 17.34 -16.03 6.42
N LEU A 99 16.24 -16.33 7.10
CA LEU A 99 15.88 -15.72 8.38
C LEU A 99 15.87 -16.80 9.46
N LEU A 100 16.45 -16.48 10.61
CA LEU A 100 16.24 -17.21 11.85
C LEU A 100 14.90 -16.78 12.47
N ASN A 101 14.39 -17.58 13.42
CA ASN A 101 13.15 -17.22 14.12
C ASN A 101 13.28 -15.88 14.87
N GLU A 102 14.47 -15.61 15.43
CA GLU A 102 14.79 -14.36 16.12
C GLU A 102 14.70 -13.16 15.17
N ASP A 103 15.18 -13.30 13.93
CA ASP A 103 15.07 -12.25 12.91
C ASP A 103 13.60 -11.93 12.58
N ILE A 104 12.76 -12.96 12.48
CA ILE A 104 11.32 -12.79 12.18
C ILE A 104 10.62 -12.04 13.31
N ASP A 105 10.95 -12.38 14.56
CA ASP A 105 10.39 -11.71 15.74
C ASP A 105 10.85 -10.25 15.84
N GLN A 106 12.12 -9.99 15.52
CA GLN A 106 12.65 -8.63 15.43
C GLN A 106 11.93 -7.83 14.34
N ILE A 107 11.81 -8.37 13.12
CA ILE A 107 11.09 -7.74 12.01
C ILE A 107 9.64 -7.44 12.41
N ALA A 108 8.95 -8.38 13.05
CA ALA A 108 7.57 -8.18 13.50
C ALA A 108 7.45 -7.05 14.51
N ASN A 109 8.40 -6.94 15.44
CA ASN A 109 8.41 -5.88 16.43
C ASN A 109 8.69 -4.51 15.78
N GLU A 110 9.72 -4.41 14.94
CA GLU A 110 10.16 -3.16 14.31
C GLU A 110 9.15 -2.63 13.29
N THR A 111 8.49 -3.51 12.54
CA THR A 111 7.49 -3.16 11.53
C THR A 111 6.06 -3.10 12.08
N SER A 112 5.89 -3.26 13.39
CA SER A 112 4.58 -3.11 14.02
C SER A 112 4.07 -1.67 13.90
N PHE A 113 2.75 -1.49 13.84
CA PHE A 113 2.15 -0.15 13.78
C PHE A 113 2.57 0.73 14.97
N ALA A 114 2.69 0.14 16.17
CA ALA A 114 3.13 0.84 17.36
C ALA A 114 4.57 1.34 17.23
N SER A 115 5.49 0.48 16.78
CA SER A 115 6.89 0.84 16.58
C SER A 115 7.05 1.89 15.48
N MET A 116 6.46 1.68 14.31
CA MET A 116 6.57 2.62 13.18
C MET A 116 5.97 3.98 13.48
N LYS A 117 4.86 4.05 14.23
CA LYS A 117 4.24 5.33 14.62
C LYS A 117 5.15 6.16 15.54
N ASN A 118 5.97 5.50 16.35
CA ASN A 118 6.86 6.14 17.31
C ASN A 118 8.28 6.39 16.74
N GLN A 119 8.60 5.86 15.56
CA GLN A 119 9.87 6.14 14.92
C GLN A 119 9.90 7.59 14.38
N PRO A 120 10.97 8.35 14.65
CA PRO A 120 11.14 9.66 14.05
C PRO A 120 11.22 9.48 12.54
N GLN A 121 10.42 10.25 11.80
CA GLN A 121 10.54 10.27 10.35
C GLN A 121 11.91 10.85 10.01
N LEU A 122 12.79 10.04 9.42
CA LEU A 122 14.07 10.52 8.91
C LEU A 122 13.75 11.56 7.82
N HIS A 123 14.08 12.82 8.13
CA HIS A 123 13.97 13.97 7.24
C HIS A 123 15.27 14.16 6.45
#